data_AF-A0A962D509-F1
#
_entry.id   AF-A0A962D509-F1
#
_cell.length_a   1.000
_cell.length_b   1.000
_cell.length_c   1.000
_cell.angle_alpha   90.00
_cell.angle_beta   90.00
_cell.angle_gamma   90.00
#
_symmetry.space_group_name_H-M   'P 1'
#
loop_
_entity.id
_entity.type
_entity.pdbx_description
1 polymer ?
#
loop_
_entity_poly.entity_id
_entity_poly.type
_entity_poly.pdbx_seq_one_letter_code
_entity_poly.pdbx_strand_id
1 'polypeptide(L)' 'WAEVLTADAGEAFATAPGGYYDADMAKKLVDHLFAVRNAVDPADAYRAFRGRDAKIDALLRDRGFPVPGEG' A
#
# COMPACT_ATOMS: atom_id res chain seq x y z
N TRP A 1 -10.18 5.78 -3.82
CA TRP A 1 -8.99 6.09 -3.00
C TRP A 1 -8.62 4.90 -2.13
N ALA A 2 -9.49 4.46 -1.21
CA ALA A 2 -9.24 3.27 -0.38
C ALA A 2 -8.86 2.00 -1.16
N GLU A 3 -9.56 1.68 -2.26
CA GLU A 3 -9.25 0.52 -3.13
C GLU A 3 -7.80 0.52 -3.66
N VAL A 4 -7.27 1.70 -4.04
CA VAL A 4 -5.90 1.84 -4.52
C VAL A 4 -4.89 1.55 -3.40
N LEU A 5 -5.19 1.99 -2.18
CA LEU A 5 -4.34 1.73 -1.01
C LEU A 5 -4.32 0.26 -0.66
N THR A 6 -5.48 -0.40 -0.69
CA THR A 6 -5.61 -1.83 -0.40
C THR A 6 -4.82 -2.66 -1.42
N ALA A 7 -4.97 -2.38 -2.72
CA ALA A 7 -4.23 -3.07 -3.76
C ALA A 7 -2.70 -2.85 -3.63
N ASP A 8 -2.27 -1.61 -3.45
CA ASP A 8 -0.84 -1.27 -3.37
C ASP A 8 -0.19 -1.74 -2.05
N ALA A 9 -0.95 -1.77 -0.94
CA ALA A 9 -0.53 -2.41 0.30
C ALA A 9 -0.41 -3.93 0.12
N GLY A 10 -1.38 -4.57 -0.55
CA GLY A 10 -1.34 -5.99 -0.90
C GLY A 10 -0.09 -6.35 -1.69
N GLU A 11 0.28 -5.56 -2.70
CA GLU A 11 1.54 -5.73 -3.44
C GLU A 11 2.78 -5.57 -2.53
N ALA A 12 2.74 -4.64 -1.56
CA ALA A 12 3.83 -4.45 -0.60
C ALA A 12 4.04 -5.70 0.27
N PHE A 13 2.95 -6.33 0.71
CA PHE A 13 2.99 -7.59 1.44
C PHE A 13 3.42 -8.76 0.54
N ALA A 14 2.91 -8.83 -0.70
CA ALA A 14 3.28 -9.89 -1.64
C ALA A 14 4.79 -9.90 -2.00
N THR A 15 5.41 -8.71 -2.01
CA THR A 15 6.84 -8.52 -2.32
C THR A 15 7.75 -8.47 -1.10
N ALA A 16 7.20 -8.53 0.11
CA ALA A 16 7.97 -8.52 1.35
C ALA A 16 8.79 -9.82 1.51
N PRO A 17 9.95 -9.80 2.18
CA PRO A 17 10.75 -11.00 2.44
C PRO A 17 9.97 -12.13 3.13
N GLY A 18 9.11 -11.80 4.09
CA GLY A 18 8.18 -12.73 4.75
C GLY A 18 6.81 -12.89 4.07
N GLY A 19 6.63 -12.31 2.88
CA GLY A 19 5.36 -12.26 2.17
C GLY A 19 4.24 -11.62 3.00
N TYR A 20 3.02 -12.12 2.84
CA TYR A 20 1.84 -11.63 3.58
C TYR A 20 1.92 -11.77 5.12
N TYR A 21 2.89 -12.54 5.62
CA TYR A 21 3.12 -12.75 7.05
C TYR A 21 4.40 -12.07 7.57
N ASP A 22 4.97 -11.14 6.79
CA ASP A 22 6.14 -10.37 7.21
C ASP A 22 5.82 -9.48 8.42
N ALA A 23 6.47 -9.77 9.54
CA ALA A 23 6.23 -9.09 10.82
C ALA A 23 6.65 -7.61 10.78
N ASP A 24 7.72 -7.28 10.05
CA ASP A 24 8.20 -5.90 9.94
C ASP A 24 7.25 -5.06 9.08
N MET A 25 6.72 -5.63 7.99
CA MET A 25 5.70 -5.00 7.15
C MET A 25 4.40 -4.79 7.93
N ALA A 26 3.95 -5.80 8.69
CA ALA A 26 2.77 -5.70 9.54
C ALA A 26 2.95 -4.62 10.61
N LYS A 27 4.13 -4.52 11.23
CA LYS A 27 4.44 -3.46 12.19
C LYS A 27 4.35 -2.07 11.56
N LYS A 28 4.91 -1.87 10.36
CA LYS A 28 4.82 -0.58 9.64
C LYS A 28 3.36 -0.20 9.32
N LEU A 29 2.54 -1.16 8.91
CA LEU A 29 1.11 -0.94 8.68
C LEU A 29 0.42 -0.42 9.95
N VAL A 30 0.66 -1.07 11.09
CA VAL A 30 0.07 -0.66 12.37
C VAL A 30 0.57 0.72 12.79
N ASP A 31 1.88 0.94 12.78
CA ASP A 31 2.51 2.17 13.27
C ASP A 31 2.08 3.40 12.46
N HIS A 32 1.93 3.25 11.14
CA HIS A 32 1.70 4.38 10.23
C HIS A 32 0.25 4.55 9.78
N LEU A 33 -0.58 3.51 9.77
CA LEU A 33 -1.96 3.61 9.28
C LEU A 33 -3.01 3.39 10.38
N PHE A 34 -2.81 2.45 11.31
CA PHE A 34 -3.83 2.16 12.33
C PHE A 34 -3.64 2.96 13.63
N ALA A 35 -2.40 3.13 14.08
CA ALA A 35 -2.10 3.84 15.32
C ALA A 35 -2.38 5.34 15.23
N VAL A 36 -2.12 5.93 14.05
CA VAL A 36 -2.18 7.39 13.82
C VAL A 36 -3.61 7.92 13.68
N ARG A 37 -4.58 7.04 13.39
CA ARG A 37 -6.02 7.36 13.22
C ARG A 37 -6.22 8.58 12.31
N ASN A 38 -6.93 9.61 12.78
CA ASN A 38 -7.24 10.83 12.03
C ASN A 38 -6.31 12.00 12.38
N ALA A 39 -5.16 11.72 13.03
CA ALA A 39 -4.22 12.75 13.46
C ALA A 39 -3.25 13.20 12.35
N VAL A 40 -3.15 12.42 11.27
CA VAL A 40 -2.29 12.70 10.10
C VAL A 40 -3.13 12.55 8.84
N ASP A 41 -2.82 13.35 7.81
CA ASP A 41 -3.48 13.22 6.52
C ASP A 41 -3.30 11.79 5.98
N PRO A 42 -4.36 11.13 5.50
CA PRO A 42 -4.29 9.76 5.04
C PRO A 42 -3.24 9.52 3.92
N ALA A 43 -2.95 10.51 3.08
CA ALA A 43 -1.90 10.40 2.06
C ALA A 43 -0.50 10.45 2.69
N ASP A 44 -0.28 11.30 3.69
CA ASP A 44 0.99 11.40 4.41
C ASP A 44 1.27 10.13 5.23
N ALA A 45 0.24 9.61 5.90
CA ALA A 45 0.29 8.33 6.61
C ALA A 45 0.66 7.17 5.66
N TYR A 46 0.10 7.18 4.45
CA TYR A 46 0.40 6.16 3.45
C TYR A 46 1.82 6.29 2.88
N ARG A 47 2.31 7.51 2.64
CA ARG A 47 3.71 7.72 2.24
C ARG A 47 4.67 7.24 3.33
N ALA A 48 4.35 7.44 4.60
CA ALA A 48 5.17 6.93 5.69
C ALA A 48 5.22 5.38 5.71
N PHE A 49 4.09 4.72 5.42
CA PHE A 49 4.03 3.26 5.31
C PHE A 49 4.78 2.71 4.09
N ARG A 50 4.53 3.26 2.89
CA ARG A 50 5.07 2.73 1.62
C ARG A 50 6.40 3.31 1.18
N GLY A 51 6.80 4.44 1.74
CA GLY A 51 7.90 5.27 1.25
C GLY A 51 7.56 6.05 -0.03
N ARG A 52 6.33 5.96 -0.54
CA ARG A 52 5.84 6.62 -1.77
C ARG A 52 4.33 6.78 -1.74
N ASP A 53 3.79 7.63 -2.62
CA ASP A 53 2.35 7.68 -2.87
C ASP A 53 1.81 6.37 -3.45
N ALA A 54 0.53 6.11 -3.21
CA ALA A 54 -0.19 4.97 -3.78
C ALA A 54 -0.30 5.12 -5.30
N LYS A 55 -0.04 4.04 -6.05
CA LYS A 55 -0.12 4.05 -7.51
C LYS A 55 -1.42 3.41 -7.97
N ILE A 56 -2.17 4.11 -8.83
CA ILE A 56 -3.41 3.57 -9.42
C ILE A 56 -3.14 2.29 -10.23
N ASP A 57 -1.92 2.14 -10.75
CA ASP A 57 -1.45 0.96 -11.48
C ASP A 57 -1.62 -0.34 -10.68
N ALA A 58 -1.44 -0.29 -9.36
CA ALA A 58 -1.65 -1.46 -8.50
C ALA A 58 -3.11 -1.92 -8.51
N LEU A 59 -4.05 -0.97 -8.47
CA LEU A 59 -5.48 -1.26 -8.60
C LEU A 59 -5.83 -1.80 -9.99
N LEU A 60 -5.21 -1.26 -11.05
CA LEU A 60 -5.44 -1.74 -12.42
C LEU A 60 -4.97 -3.20 -12.58
N ARG A 61 -3.78 -3.55 -12.08
CA ARG A 61 -3.26 -4.93 -12.09
C ARG A 61 -4.14 -5.89 -11.29
N ASP A 62 -4.49 -5.52 -10.06
CA ASP A 62 -5.35 -6.34 -9.19
C ASP A 62 -6.71 -6.64 -9.85
N ARG A 63 -7.24 -5.67 -10.60
CA ARG A 63 -8.54 -5.78 -11.27
C ARG A 63 -8.46 -6.35 -12.69
N GLY A 64 -7.26 -6.66 -13.19
CA GLY A 64 -7.03 -7.25 -14.51
C GLY A 64 -7.12 -6.27 -15.68
N PHE A 65 -6.98 -4.96 -15.44
CA PHE A 65 -6.93 -3.94 -16.48
C PHE A 65 -5.49 -3.67 -16.95
N PRO A 66 -5.29 -3.31 -18.22
CA PRO A 66 -3.98 -2.88 -18.72
C PRO A 66 -3.52 -1.58 -18.03
N VAL A 67 -2.26 -1.55 -17.61
CA VAL A 67 -1.65 -0.36 -16.99
C VAL A 67 -1.14 0.57 -18.10
N PRO A 68 -1.49 1.86 -18.11
CA PRO A 68 -0.96 2.81 -19.08
C PRO A 68 0.56 2.95 -18.89
N GLY A 69 1.37 2.46 -19.85
CA GLY A 69 2.83 2.60 -19.83
C GLY A 69 3.64 1.30 -20.04
N GLU A 70 2.99 0.13 -20.09
CA GLU A 70 3.61 -1.13 -20.52
C GLU A 70 3.29 -1.43 -22.00
N GLY A 71 3.67 -0.50 -22.89
CA GLY A 71 3.59 -0.65 -24.34
C GLY A 71 4.94 -0.47 -25.01
#